data_AF-A0A1B6GWV3-F1
#
_entry.id   AF-A0A1B6GWV3-F1
#
_cell.length_a   1.000
_cell.length_b   1.000
_cell.length_c   1.000
_cell.angle_alpha   90.00
_cell.angle_beta   90.00
_cell.angle_gamma   90.00
#
_symmetry.space_group_name_H-M   'P 1'
#
loop_
_entity.id
_entity.type
_entity.pdbx_description
1 polymer ?
#
loop_
_entity_poly.entity_id
_entity_poly.type
_entity_poly.pdbx_seq_one_letter_code
_entity_poly.pdbx_strand_id
1 'polypeptide(L)'
;ILGPFLSYSTFTLVTLTVPVVFLVTFVWVPESPYFLIMNGHEESAVNSLEWLRGSKNTREELNSIIQTVNEEKDDKRSWKDLIATEADVRALLIVEIVVLT
;
A
#
# COMPACT_ATOMS: atom_id res chain seq x y z
N ILE A 1 22.39 -19.92 4.14
CA ILE A 1 23.50 -20.88 3.92
C ILE A 1 23.27 -21.59 2.57
N LEU A 2 23.46 -20.86 1.45
CA LEU A 2 23.47 -21.39 0.07
C LEU A 2 24.48 -20.62 -0.82
N GLY A 3 25.32 -19.78 -0.21
CA GLY A 3 26.21 -18.83 -0.90
C GLY A 3 27.37 -19.43 -1.71
N PRO A 4 27.99 -20.58 -1.36
CA PRO A 4 29.19 -21.04 -2.08
C PRO A 4 28.95 -21.99 -3.26
N PHE A 5 27.72 -22.44 -3.51
CA PHE A 5 27.45 -23.54 -4.47
C PHE A 5 26.58 -23.16 -5.68
N LEU A 6 26.06 -21.93 -5.74
CA LEU A 6 25.38 -21.41 -6.92
C LEU A 6 26.28 -20.39 -7.61
N SER A 7 26.54 -20.57 -8.91
CA SER A 7 27.16 -19.55 -9.76
C SER A 7 26.43 -18.22 -9.57
N TYR A 8 27.15 -17.09 -9.56
CA TYR A 8 26.56 -15.74 -9.45
C TYR A 8 25.38 -15.56 -10.41
N SER A 9 25.47 -16.13 -11.61
CA SER A 9 24.40 -16.13 -12.61
C SER A 9 23.10 -16.80 -12.13
N THR A 10 23.20 -17.91 -11.42
CA THR A 10 22.02 -18.64 -10.89
C THR A 10 21.37 -17.86 -9.74
N PHE A 11 22.17 -17.24 -8.87
CA PHE A 11 21.66 -16.40 -7.79
C PHE A 11 20.90 -15.17 -8.34
N THR A 12 21.50 -14.46 -9.30
CA THR A 12 20.84 -13.31 -9.96
C THR A 12 19.54 -13.73 -10.65
N LEU A 13 19.51 -14.88 -11.31
CA LEU A 13 18.30 -15.37 -11.97
C LEU A 13 17.19 -15.69 -10.96
N VAL A 14 17.51 -16.34 -9.83
CA VAL A 14 16.53 -16.65 -8.77
C VAL A 14 16.03 -15.40 -8.06
N THR A 15 16.88 -14.41 -7.84
CA THR A 15 16.44 -13.13 -7.24
C THR A 15 15.61 -12.31 -8.23
N LEU A 16 15.81 -12.46 -9.55
CA LEU A 16 15.01 -11.80 -10.58
C LEU A 16 13.63 -12.46 -10.75
N THR A 17 13.51 -13.78 -10.57
CA THR A 17 12.21 -14.45 -10.73
C THR A 17 11.18 -13.97 -9.72
N VAL A 18 11.59 -13.68 -8.48
CA VAL A 18 10.68 -13.18 -7.42
C VAL A 18 9.96 -11.87 -7.81
N PRO A 19 10.65 -10.77 -8.15
CA PRO A 19 10.00 -9.52 -8.58
C PRO A 19 9.27 -9.68 -9.91
N VAL A 20 9.74 -10.53 -10.84
CA VAL A 20 9.02 -10.79 -12.10
C VAL A 20 7.68 -11.47 -11.83
N VAL A 21 7.64 -12.50 -10.98
CA VAL A 21 6.40 -13.16 -10.58
C VAL A 21 5.49 -12.16 -9.87
N PHE A 22 6.02 -11.34 -8.96
CA PHE A 22 5.27 -10.29 -8.30
C PHE A 22 4.62 -9.34 -9.32
N LEU A 23 5.38 -8.80 -10.27
CA LEU A 23 4.85 -7.90 -11.31
C LEU A 23 3.75 -8.56 -12.13
N VAL A 24 3.95 -9.80 -12.57
CA VAL A 24 2.94 -10.53 -13.35
C VAL A 24 1.65 -10.72 -12.54
N THR A 25 1.76 -11.08 -11.27
CA THR A 25 0.57 -11.25 -10.41
C THR A 25 -0.13 -9.93 -10.10
N PHE A 26 0.62 -8.83 -9.96
CA PHE A 26 0.10 -7.53 -9.56
C PHE A 26 -0.72 -6.85 -10.67
N VAL A 27 -0.52 -7.22 -11.94
CA VAL A 27 -1.30 -6.70 -13.09
C VAL A 27 -2.80 -7.02 -12.96
N TRP A 28 -3.18 -8.10 -12.27
CA TRP A 28 -4.59 -8.46 -12.06
C TRP A 28 -5.21 -7.83 -10.79
N VAL A 29 -4.41 -7.14 -9.98
CA VAL A 29 -4.90 -6.51 -8.75
C VAL A 29 -5.57 -5.19 -9.13
N PRO A 30 -6.85 -4.97 -8.75
CA PRO A 30 -7.53 -3.73 -9.01
C PRO A 30 -6.92 -2.61 -8.15
N GLU A 31 -7.04 -1.38 -8.64
CA GLU A 31 -6.59 -0.20 -7.90
C GLU A 31 -7.31 -0.07 -6.56
N SER A 32 -6.65 0.54 -5.57
CA SER A 32 -7.21 0.63 -4.22
C SER A 32 -8.52 1.44 -4.21
N PRO A 33 -9.56 0.98 -3.49
CA PRO A 33 -10.86 1.66 -3.45
C PRO A 33 -10.75 3.08 -2.86
N TYR A 34 -9.84 3.28 -1.91
CA TYR A 34 -9.54 4.59 -1.32
C TYR A 34 -9.04 5.59 -2.38
N PHE A 35 -8.09 5.18 -3.23
CA PHE A 35 -7.57 6.04 -4.31
C PHE A 35 -8.66 6.40 -5.33
N LEU A 36 -9.52 5.43 -5.69
CA LEU A 36 -10.63 5.64 -6.62
C LEU A 36 -11.66 6.64 -6.07
N ILE A 37 -12.01 6.54 -4.78
CA ILE A 37 -12.89 7.52 -4.10
C ILE A 37 -12.24 8.90 -4.00
N MET A 38 -10.95 8.97 -3.67
CA MET A 38 -10.23 10.23 -3.63
C MET A 38 -10.31 10.98 -4.97
N ASN A 39 -10.24 10.25 -6.08
CA ASN A 39 -10.36 10.75 -7.45
C ASN A 39 -11.81 10.87 -7.97
N GLY A 40 -12.84 10.60 -7.15
CA GLY A 40 -14.25 10.75 -7.53
C GLY A 40 -14.82 9.61 -8.40
N HIS A 41 -14.14 8.47 -8.49
CA HIS A 41 -14.58 7.31 -9.28
C HIS A 41 -15.27 6.26 -8.38
N GLU A 42 -16.47 6.59 -7.89
CA GLU A 42 -17.20 5.73 -6.93
C GLU A 42 -17.58 4.35 -7.48
N GLU A 43 -18.02 4.27 -8.73
CA GLU A 43 -18.42 3.00 -9.36
C GLU A 43 -17.23 2.03 -9.50
N SER A 44 -16.06 2.54 -9.88
CA SER A 44 -14.84 1.74 -9.95
C SER A 44 -14.38 1.31 -8.55
N ALA A 45 -14.55 2.17 -7.54
CA ALA A 45 -14.22 1.82 -6.15
C ALA A 45 -15.07 0.67 -5.61
N VAL A 46 -16.37 0.63 -5.97
CA VAL A 46 -17.26 -0.50 -5.66
C VAL A 46 -16.71 -1.79 -6.26
N ASN A 47 -16.37 -1.79 -7.54
CA ASN A 47 -15.85 -2.97 -8.22
C ASN A 47 -14.52 -3.46 -7.61
N SER A 48 -13.60 -2.54 -7.29
CA SER A 48 -12.36 -2.87 -6.57
C SER A 48 -12.63 -3.48 -5.19
N LEU A 49 -13.59 -2.93 -4.45
CA LEU A 49 -13.93 -3.41 -3.11
C LEU A 49 -14.63 -4.78 -3.17
N GLU A 50 -15.47 -5.02 -4.18
CA GLU A 50 -16.08 -6.33 -4.45
C GLU A 50 -15.04 -7.38 -4.85
N TRP A 51 -14.02 -7.01 -5.64
CA TRP A 51 -12.91 -7.92 -5.96
C TRP A 51 -12.09 -8.28 -4.72
N LEU A 52 -11.87 -7.31 -3.82
CA LEU A 52 -11.01 -7.49 -2.64
C LEU A 52 -11.71 -8.22 -1.48
N ARG A 53 -12.98 -7.93 -1.22
CA ARG A 53 -13.75 -8.44 -0.06
C ARG A 53 -14.97 -9.30 -0.42
N GLY A 54 -15.35 -9.35 -1.69
CA GLY A 54 -16.60 -9.96 -2.14
C GLY A 54 -17.82 -9.03 -2.02
N SER A 55 -18.98 -9.51 -2.47
CA SER A 55 -20.20 -8.69 -2.66
C SER A 55 -21.04 -8.44 -1.38
N LYS A 56 -20.57 -8.83 -0.19
CA LYS A 56 -21.33 -8.60 1.05
C LYS A 56 -21.00 -7.24 1.64
N ASN A 57 -22.00 -6.38 1.73
CA ASN A 57 -21.98 -5.07 2.43
C ASN A 57 -20.98 -4.02 1.87
N THR A 58 -20.60 -4.13 0.60
CA THR A 58 -19.71 -3.19 -0.10
C THR A 58 -20.14 -1.72 0.05
N ARG A 59 -21.46 -1.45 0.09
CA ARG A 59 -22.00 -0.07 0.19
C ARG A 59 -21.77 0.60 1.54
N GLU A 60 -21.91 -0.12 2.66
CA GLU A 60 -21.66 0.47 3.98
C GLU A 60 -20.18 0.79 4.15
N GLU A 61 -19.31 -0.11 3.70
CA GLU A 61 -17.87 0.09 3.73
C GLU A 61 -17.45 1.24 2.81
N LEU A 62 -17.99 1.32 1.60
CA LEU A 62 -17.75 2.44 0.70
C LEU A 62 -18.11 3.79 1.33
N ASN A 63 -19.28 3.87 1.98
CA ASN A 63 -19.71 5.08 2.67
C ASN A 63 -18.74 5.46 3.80
N SER A 64 -18.22 4.49 4.55
CA SER A 64 -17.21 4.75 5.58
C SER A 64 -15.91 5.31 4.98
N ILE A 65 -15.46 4.78 3.84
CA ILE A 65 -14.27 5.26 3.11
C ILE A 65 -14.50 6.67 2.58
N ILE A 66 -15.67 6.95 1.98
CA ILE A 66 -16.03 8.29 1.50
C ILE A 66 -16.00 9.31 2.63
N GLN A 67 -16.53 8.94 3.81
CA GLN A 67 -16.48 9.80 4.98
C GLN A 67 -15.04 10.09 5.40
N THR A 68 -14.20 9.07 5.58
CA THR A 68 -12.79 9.24 5.94
C THR A 68 -12.03 10.09 4.91
N VAL A 69 -12.23 9.85 3.62
CA VAL A 69 -11.58 10.63 2.54
C VAL A 69 -12.01 12.09 2.59
N ASN A 70 -13.28 12.39 2.88
CA ASN A 70 -13.75 13.77 3.00
C ASN A 70 -13.17 14.47 4.24
N GLU A 71 -13.10 13.76 5.37
CA GLU A 71 -12.45 14.28 6.59
C GLU A 71 -10.95 14.55 6.36
N GLU A 72 -10.25 13.68 5.63
CA GLU A 72 -8.83 13.83 5.30
C GLU A 72 -8.55 14.87 4.21
N LYS A 73 -9.50 15.12 3.30
CA LYS A 73 -9.41 16.21 2.31
C LYS A 73 -9.43 17.59 2.97
N ASP A 74 -10.16 17.73 4.07
CA ASP A 74 -10.21 18.95 4.88
C ASP A 74 -8.97 19.07 5.77
N ASP A 75 -8.47 17.96 6.30
CA ASP A 75 -7.24 17.88 7.10
C ASP A 75 -6.00 17.63 6.23
N LYS A 76 -5.65 18.59 5.35
CA LYS A 76 -4.45 18.51 4.50
C LYS A 76 -3.17 18.49 5.34
N ARG A 77 -2.80 17.30 5.82
CA ARG A 77 -1.55 17.06 6.53
C ARG A 77 -0.38 17.33 5.58
N SER A 78 0.46 18.26 5.98
CA SER A 78 1.66 18.62 5.25
C SER A 78 2.80 17.69 5.66
N TRP A 79 3.77 17.47 4.76
CA TRP A 79 4.99 16.72 5.08
C TRP A 79 5.79 17.39 6.21
N LYS A 80 5.52 18.68 6.45
CA LYS A 80 6.05 19.43 7.59
C LYS A 80 5.46 18.98 8.93
N ASP A 81 4.25 18.45 8.95
CA ASP A 81 3.60 18.00 10.19
C ASP A 81 4.27 16.73 10.72
N LEU A 82 4.76 15.86 9.82
CA LEU A 82 5.53 14.66 10.15
C LEU A 82 6.86 14.94 10.88
N ILE A 83 7.39 16.16 10.76
CA ILE A 83 8.60 16.61 11.46
C ILE A 83 8.29 17.69 12.51
N ALA A 84 7.02 18.11 12.63
CA ALA A 84 6.62 19.20 13.51
C ALA A 84 6.54 18.75 14.98
N THR A 85 6.13 17.50 15.22
CA THR A 85 5.93 16.99 16.57
C THR A 85 7.11 16.14 17.03
N GLU A 86 7.54 16.32 18.30
CA GLU A 86 8.55 15.45 18.90
C GLU A 86 8.14 13.97 18.90
N ALA A 87 6.83 13.68 18.93
CA ALA A 87 6.28 12.34 18.85
C ALA A 87 6.53 11.70 17.47
N ASP A 88 6.28 12.43 16.38
CA ASP A 88 6.46 11.94 15.01
C ASP A 88 7.94 11.69 14.70
N VAL A 89 8.83 12.57 15.19
CA VAL A 89 10.28 12.39 15.06
C VAL A 89 10.76 11.16 15.86
N ARG A 90 10.27 10.96 17.09
CA ARG A 90 10.61 9.76 17.88
C ARG A 90 10.10 8.49 17.21
N ALA A 91 8.90 8.50 16.63
CA ALA A 91 8.35 7.37 15.88
C ALA A 91 9.20 7.06 14.63
N LEU A 92 9.58 8.08 13.86
CA LEU A 92 10.46 7.92 12.69
C LEU A 92 11.82 7.31 13.08
N LEU A 93 12.43 7.77 14.18
CA LEU A 93 13.70 7.23 14.66
C LEU A 93 13.59 5.76 15.07
N ILE A 94 12.49 5.36 15.71
CA ILE A 94 12.28 3.96 16.11
C ILE A 94 12.18 3.07 14.88
N VAL A 95 11.42 3.47 13.86
CA VAL A 95 11.29 2.70 12.61
C VAL A 95 12.64 2.55 11.92
N GLU A 96 13.41 3.64 11.81
CA GLU A 96 14.72 3.60 11.16
C GLU A 96 15.71 2.69 11.90
N ILE A 97 15.73 2.75 13.23
CA ILE A 97 16.57 1.87 14.06
C ILE A 97 16.17 0.40 13.89
N VAL A 98 14.87 0.10 13.83
CA VAL A 98 14.36 -1.27 13.65
C VAL A 98 14.67 -1.83 12.27
N VAL A 99 14.66 -1.00 11.22
CA VAL A 99 15.02 -1.42 9.86
C VAL A 99 16.53 -1.61 9.70
N LEU A 100 17.35 -0.83 10.41
CA LEU A 100 18.81 -0.91 10.39
C LEU A 100 19.39 -2.00 11.30
N THR A 101 18.61 -2.51 12.26
CA THR A 101 19.01 -3.57 13.22
C THR A 101 18.63 -4.95 12.68
#